data_AF-S2FRD6-F1
#
_entry.id   AF-S2FRD6-F1
#
_cell.length_a   1.000
_cell.length_b   1.000
_cell.length_c   1.000
_cell.angle_alpha   90.00
_cell.angle_beta   90.00
_cell.angle_gamma   90.00
#
_symmetry.space_group_name_H-M   'P 1'
#
loop_
_entity.id
_entity.type
_entity.pdbx_description
1 polymer ?
#
loop_
_entity_poly.entity_id
_entity_poly.type
_entity_poly.pdbx_seq_one_letter_code
_entity_poly.pdbx_strand_id
1 'polypeptide(L)' 'MIADRAFKPFKCVAWAPQDGNGELTLTVIDRTNNNIGRKQIPSSAYTDPAQLECLLQQARAELSEEGYTLQSWSMPQ' A
#
# COMPACT_ATOMS: atom_id res chain seq x y z
N MET A 1 -3.04 -11.03 -1.69
CA MET A 1 -2.89 -9.84 -2.56
C MET A 1 -1.44 -9.35 -2.52
N ILE A 2 -0.98 -8.73 -3.60
CA ILE A 2 0.39 -8.17 -3.72
C ILE A 2 0.68 -7.14 -2.61
N ALA A 3 -0.30 -6.28 -2.29
CA ALA A 3 -0.18 -5.24 -1.26
C ALA A 3 0.03 -5.80 0.17
N ASP A 4 -0.58 -6.94 0.51
CA ASP A 4 -0.43 -7.55 1.84
C ASP A 4 1.02 -7.97 2.15
N ARG A 5 1.79 -8.31 1.11
CA ARG A 5 3.21 -8.65 1.25
C ARG A 5 4.12 -7.43 1.15
N ALA A 6 3.64 -6.34 0.57
CA ALA A 6 4.42 -5.13 0.31
C ALA A 6 4.74 -4.31 1.55
N PHE A 7 4.03 -4.51 2.67
CA PHE A 7 4.22 -3.69 3.88
C PHE A 7 4.61 -4.47 5.13
N LYS A 8 5.12 -5.70 4.99
CA LYS A 8 5.57 -6.48 6.15
C LYS A 8 6.60 -5.69 6.99
N PRO A 9 6.55 -5.79 8.34
CA PRO A 9 5.69 -6.65 9.15
C PRO A 9 4.28 -6.08 9.42
N PHE A 10 3.95 -4.91 8.85
CA PHE A 10 2.66 -4.27 9.03
C PHE A 10 1.59 -4.91 8.14
N LYS A 11 0.34 -4.82 8.60
CA LYS A 11 -0.82 -5.34 7.86
C LYS A 11 -1.22 -4.30 6.80
N CYS A 12 -1.43 -4.73 5.56
CA CYS A 12 -1.96 -3.85 4.53
C CYS A 12 -3.33 -4.36 4.07
N VAL A 13 -4.33 -3.49 4.15
CA VAL A 13 -5.68 -3.78 3.65
C VAL A 13 -5.97 -2.90 2.45
N ALA A 14 -6.49 -3.53 1.40
CA ALA A 14 -6.93 -2.86 0.19
C ALA A 14 -8.45 -2.94 0.12
N TRP A 15 -9.12 -1.80 -0.01
CA TRP A 15 -10.56 -1.72 -0.09
C TRP A 15 -10.99 -0.64 -1.07
N ALA A 16 -12.07 -0.88 -1.81
CA ALA A 16 -12.66 0.10 -2.70
C ALA A 16 -13.70 0.93 -1.91
N PRO A 17 -13.76 2.26 -2.07
CA PRO A 17 -14.85 3.06 -1.52
C PRO A 17 -16.18 2.62 -2.15
N GLN A 18 -17.24 2.59 -1.35
CA GLN A 18 -18.58 2.21 -1.82
C GLN A 18 -19.16 3.18 -2.86
N ASP A 19 -18.56 4.37 -2.98
CA ASP A 19 -18.92 5.41 -3.95
C ASP A 19 -18.65 5.00 -5.42
N GLY A 20 -17.96 3.89 -5.66
CA GLY A 20 -17.90 3.27 -6.98
C GLY A 20 -17.01 3.97 -8.00
N ASN A 21 -16.22 4.97 -7.60
CA ASN A 21 -15.31 5.71 -8.48
C ASN A 21 -14.15 4.86 -9.06
N GLY A 22 -14.12 3.55 -8.77
CA GLY A 22 -13.10 2.62 -9.25
C GLY A 22 -11.74 2.75 -8.56
N GLU A 23 -11.57 3.65 -7.60
CA GLU A 23 -10.34 3.80 -6.83
C GLU A 23 -10.19 2.70 -5.77
N LEU A 24 -8.95 2.31 -5.50
CA LEU A 24 -8.58 1.39 -4.44
C LEU A 24 -7.87 2.18 -3.33
N THR A 25 -8.35 2.10 -2.10
CA THR A 25 -7.61 2.65 -0.95
C THR A 25 -6.77 1.55 -0.32
N LEU A 26 -5.45 1.79 -0.23
CA LEU A 26 -4.53 1.02 0.60
C LEU A 26 -4.40 1.67 1.97
N THR A 27 -4.53 0.87 3.01
CA THR A 27 -4.38 1.27 4.41
C THR A 27 -3.36 0.35 5.07
N VAL A 28 -2.28 0.92 5.57
CA VAL A 28 -1.23 0.23 6.32
C VAL A 28 -1.52 0.38 7.80
N ILE A 29 -1.54 -0.75 8.51
CA ILE A 29 -1.93 -0.88 9.90
C ILE A 29 -0.77 -1.51 10.66
N ASP A 30 -0.36 -0.87 11.74
CA ASP A 30 0.74 -1.37 12.55
C ASP A 30 0.32 -2.52 13.48
N ARG A 31 1.26 -3.00 14.30
CA ARG A 31 1.01 -4.04 15.32
C ARG A 31 0.07 -3.60 16.44
N THR A 32 -0.13 -2.30 16.63
CA THR A 32 -1.04 -1.73 17.64
C THR A 32 -2.43 -1.42 17.07
N ASN A 33 -2.73 -1.87 15.84
CA ASN A 33 -3.95 -1.58 15.08
C ASN A 33 -4.15 -0.09 14.75
N ASN A 34 -3.08 0.72 14.78
CA ASN A 34 -3.11 2.10 14.33
C ASN A 34 -2.89 2.20 12.83
N ASN A 35 -3.62 3.11 12.17
CA ASN A 35 -3.37 3.42 10.78
C ASN A 35 -2.13 4.30 10.67
N ILE A 36 -1.08 3.77 10.03
CA ILE A 36 0.21 4.46 9.87
C ILE A 36 0.44 4.94 8.44
N GLY A 37 -0.40 4.51 7.48
CA GLY A 37 -0.26 4.96 6.10
C GLY A 37 -1.56 4.75 5.32
N ARG A 38 -1.87 5.69 4.44
CA ARG A 38 -3.03 5.60 3.55
C ARG A 38 -2.66 6.12 2.17
N LYS A 39 -2.92 5.32 1.13
CA LYS A 39 -2.74 5.73 -0.26
C LYS A 39 -3.98 5.41 -1.08
N GLN A 40 -4.50 6.38 -1.81
CA GLN A 40 -5.49 6.14 -2.84
C GLN A 40 -4.78 5.78 -4.13
N ILE A 41 -5.21 4.69 -4.75
CA ILE A 41 -4.69 4.18 -6.00
C ILE A 41 -5.82 4.25 -7.02
N PRO A 42 -5.69 5.09 -8.06
CA PRO A 42 -6.68 5.14 -9.12
C PRO A 42 -6.70 3.82 -9.91
N SER A 43 -7.83 3.53 -10.57
CA SER A 43 -8.00 2.28 -11.32
C SER A 43 -6.96 2.06 -12.41
N SER A 44 -6.57 3.13 -13.09
CA SER A 44 -5.50 3.12 -14.07
C SER A 44 -4.17 2.63 -13.48
N ALA A 45 -3.86 2.97 -12.23
CA ALA A 45 -2.58 2.67 -11.61
C ALA A 45 -2.51 1.28 -10.96
N TYR A 46 -3.62 0.71 -10.45
CA TYR A 46 -3.58 -0.70 -9.99
C TYR A 46 -3.67 -1.72 -11.13
N THR A 47 -4.11 -1.29 -12.32
CA THR A 47 -4.17 -2.15 -13.50
C THR A 47 -2.80 -2.27 -14.19
N ASP A 48 -1.91 -1.30 -13.97
CA ASP A 48 -0.53 -1.31 -14.46
C ASP A 48 0.45 -1.71 -13.33
N PRO A 49 1.11 -2.88 -13.42
CA PRO A 49 2.05 -3.35 -12.40
C PRO A 49 3.20 -2.39 -12.12
N ALA A 50 3.69 -1.66 -13.13
CA ALA A 50 4.81 -0.74 -12.97
C ALA A 50 4.40 0.52 -12.19
N GLN A 51 3.23 1.07 -12.49
CA GLN A 51 2.66 2.19 -11.71
C GLN A 51 2.32 1.75 -10.29
N LEU A 52 1.76 0.56 -10.13
CA LEU A 52 1.47 0.01 -8.81
C LEU A 52 2.74 -0.18 -7.97
N GLU A 53 3.81 -0.72 -8.56
CA GLU A 53 5.10 -0.86 -7.86
C GLU A 53 5.64 0.50 -7.43
N CYS A 54 5.64 1.50 -8.33
CA CYS A 54 6.12 2.84 -8.02
C CYS A 54 5.34 3.47 -6.86
N LEU A 55 4.01 3.35 -6.86
CA LEU A 55 3.16 3.83 -5.77
C LEU A 55 3.43 3.11 -4.44
N LEU A 56 3.64 1.79 -4.48
CA LEU A 56 3.98 1.01 -3.29
C LEU A 56 5.36 1.40 -2.74
N GLN A 57 6.35 1.61 -3.60
CA GLN A 57 7.67 2.08 -3.19
C GLN A 57 7.60 3.48 -2.58
N GLN A 58 6.82 4.39 -3.16
CA GLN A 58 6.60 5.73 -2.60
C GLN A 58 5.98 5.66 -1.20
N ALA A 59 4.89 4.89 -1.03
CA ALA A 59 4.24 4.72 0.27
C ALA A 59 5.19 4.07 1.31
N ARG A 60 6.07 3.16 0.87
CA ARG A 60 7.10 2.57 1.74
C ARG A 60 8.19 3.58 2.13
N ALA A 61 8.58 4.47 1.23
CA ALA A 61 9.53 5.54 1.53
C ALA A 61 8.94 6.52 2.54
N GLU A 62 7.69 6.96 2.34
CA GLU A 62 6.95 7.83 3.27
C GLU A 62 6.93 7.24 4.70
N LEU A 63 6.56 5.96 4.83
CA LEU A 63 6.57 5.25 6.11
C LEU A 63 7.98 5.15 6.72
N SER A 64 9.02 4.97 5.90
CA SER A 64 10.40 4.88 6.39
C SER A 64 10.90 6.22 6.89
N GLU A 65 10.52 7.33 6.24
CA GLU A 65 10.79 8.69 6.70
C GLU A 65 10.08 9.01 8.02
N GLU A 66 8.88 8.47 8.24
CA GLU A 66 8.15 8.55 9.51
C GLU A 66 8.76 7.68 10.63
N GLY A 67 9.78 6.88 10.32
CA GLY A 67 10.49 6.02 11.28
C GLY A 67 9.99 4.57 11.35
N TYR A 68 9.11 4.16 10.44
CA TYR A 68 8.65 2.77 10.36
C TYR A 68 9.60 1.92 9.52
N THR A 69 10.18 0.88 10.12
CA THR A 69 11.05 -0.06 9.40
C THR A 69 10.23 -1.14 8.69
N LEU A 70 10.25 -1.11 7.36
CA LEU A 70 9.61 -2.12 6.50
C LEU A 70 10.62 -3.20 6.07
N GLN A 71 10.15 -4.45 5.95
CA GLN A 71 10.94 -5.53 5.37
C GLN A 71 11.20 -5.31 3.88
N SER A 72 12.34 -5.78 3.38
CA SER A 72 12.66 -5.79 1.96
C SER A 72 11.55 -6.46 1.16
N TRP A 73 11.09 -5.79 0.12
CA TRP A 73 10.03 -6.26 -0.75
C TRP A 73 10.31 -5.81 -2.19
N SER A 74 9.92 -6.67 -3.13
CA SER A 74 9.93 -6.39 -4.57
C SER A 74 8.61 -6.90 -5.15
N MET A 75 8.15 -6.30 -6.25
CA MET A 75 6.92 -6.73 -6.91
C MET A 75 7.00 -8.23 -7.26
N PRO A 76 6.04 -9.07 -6.84
CA PRO A 76 6.02 -10.46 -7.23
C PRO A 76 5.77 -10.56 -8.74
N GLN A 77 6.52 -11.44 -9.40
CA GLN A 77 6.34 -11.79 -10.82
C GLN A 77 5.03 -12.54 -11.06
#